data_AF-A0A2M9QBH4-F1
#
_entry.id   AF-A0A2M9QBH4-F1
#
_cell.length_a   1.000
_cell.length_b   1.000
_cell.length_c   1.000
_cell.angle_alpha   90.00
_cell.angle_beta   90.00
_cell.angle_gamma   90.00
#
_symmetry.space_group_name_H-M   'P 1'
#
loop_
_entity.id
_entity.type
_entity.pdbx_description
1 polymer ?
#
loop_
_entity_poly.entity_id
_entity_poly.type
_entity_poly.pdbx_seq_one_letter_code
_entity_poly.pdbx_strand_id
1 'polypeptide(L)' 'MEQEIVKVFNEQHEQIGTATRAEVHEKGLWHETFHCWLVNEDYIYFQIRSSQKKDYPGLLDI' A
#
# COMPACT_ATOMS: atom_id res chain seq x y z
N MET A 1 11.27 -2.93 15.40
CA MET A 1 10.38 -3.15 14.23
C MET A 1 11.19 -2.75 13.02
N GLU A 2 11.40 -3.67 12.08
CA GLU A 2 12.04 -3.32 10.81
C GLU A 2 11.16 -2.29 10.09
N GLN A 3 11.80 -1.24 9.58
CA GLN A 3 11.13 -0.22 8.79
C GLN A 3 11.06 -0.74 7.35
N GLU A 4 9.84 -0.95 6.85
CA GLU A 4 9.61 -1.33 5.45
C GLU A 4 10.28 -0.31 4.52
N ILE A 5 11.14 -0.79 3.62
CA ILE A 5 11.79 0.02 2.59
C ILE A 5 11.07 -0.20 1.28
N VAL A 6 10.67 0.90 0.63
CA VAL A 6 9.99 0.89 -0.66
C VAL A 6 10.79 1.66 -1.71
N LYS A 7 10.56 1.35 -2.98
CA LYS A 7 11.11 2.09 -4.11
C LYS A 7 10.40 3.44 -4.25
N VAL A 8 11.16 4.47 -4.63
CA VAL A 8 10.66 5.82 -4.90
C VAL A 8 10.78 6.11 -6.39
N PHE A 9 9.72 6.70 -6.96
CA PHE A 9 9.61 7.00 -8.37
C PHE A 9 9.39 8.50 -8.62
N ASN A 10 9.72 8.95 -9.82
CA ASN A 10 9.30 10.26 -10.34
C ASN A 10 7.98 10.15 -11.12
N GLU A 11 7.51 11.28 -11.66
CA GLU A 11 6.27 11.36 -12.45
C GLU A 11 6.33 10.58 -13.78
N GLN A 12 7.52 10.28 -14.27
CA GLN A 12 7.77 9.48 -15.48
C GLN A 12 7.82 7.98 -15.18
N HIS A 13 7.48 7.57 -13.95
CA HIS A 13 7.57 6.19 -13.43
C HIS A 13 9.00 5.61 -13.49
N GLU A 14 10.01 6.47 -13.43
CA GLU A 14 11.40 6.05 -13.32
C GLU A 14 11.78 5.91 -11.84
N GLN A 15 12.42 4.81 -11.47
CA GLN A 15 12.90 4.62 -10.11
C GLN A 15 14.07 5.57 -9.83
N ILE A 16 13.92 6.46 -8.85
CA ILE A 16 14.92 7.46 -8.46
C ILE A 16 15.61 7.15 -7.12
N GLY A 17 15.13 6.14 -6.39
CA GLY A 17 15.75 5.71 -5.14
C GLY A 17 14.91 4.72 -4.33
N THR A 18 15.20 4.66 -3.03
CA THR A 18 14.44 3.92 -2.02
C THR A 18 14.37 4.74 -0.74
N ALA A 19 13.28 4.60 0.01
CA ALA A 19 13.11 5.24 1.31
C ALA A 19 12.22 4.37 2.20
N THR A 20 12.18 4.67 3.50
CA THR A 20 11.25 3.97 4.40
C THR A 20 9.81 4.35 4.06
N ARG A 21 8.85 3.43 4.26
CA ARG A 21 7.42 3.73 4.03
C ARG A 21 6.97 4.97 4.83
N ALA A 22 7.49 5.15 6.04
CA ALA A 22 7.19 6.32 6.87
C ALA A 22 7.62 7.63 6.19
N GLU A 23 8.87 7.71 5.72
CA GLU A 23 9.38 8.90 5.02
C GLU A 23 8.64 9.16 3.71
N VAL A 24 8.29 8.10 2.98
CA VAL A 24 7.56 8.20 1.72
C VAL A 24 6.19 8.86 1.93
N HIS A 25 5.43 8.43 2.92
CA HIS A 25 4.14 9.06 3.26
C HIS A 25 4.31 10.46 3.89
N GLU A 26 5.35 10.69 4.69
CA GLU A 26 5.62 12.00 5.30
C GLU A 26 5.96 13.06 4.25
N LYS A 27 6.80 12.70 3.26
CA LYS A 27 7.31 13.61 2.23
C LYS A 27 6.46 13.62 0.96
N GLY A 28 5.41 12.80 0.87
CA GLY A 28 4.56 12.67 -0.32
C GLY A 28 5.29 12.10 -1.53
N LEU A 29 6.27 11.22 -1.32
CA LEU A 29 7.03 10.58 -2.40
C LEU A 29 6.17 9.52 -3.10
N TRP A 30 6.36 9.36 -4.40
CA TRP A 30 5.64 8.36 -5.18
C TRP A 30 6.28 6.99 -4.95
N HIS A 31 5.45 5.99 -4.68
CA HIS A 31 5.86 4.61 -4.55
C HIS A 31 4.80 3.71 -5.16
N GLU A 32 5.19 2.51 -5.59
CA GLU A 32 4.26 1.52 -6.12
C GLU A 32 3.38 0.96 -5.00
N THR A 33 2.14 0.63 -5.36
CA THR A 33 1.19 -0.14 -4.57
C THR A 33 0.52 -1.15 -5.50
N PHE A 34 -0.06 -2.21 -4.95
CA PHE A 34 -0.84 -3.17 -5.72
C PHE A 34 -2.12 -3.51 -4.97
N HIS A 35 -3.14 -3.88 -5.72
CA HIS A 35 -4.37 -4.48 -5.20
C HIS A 35 -4.39 -5.94 -5.64
N CYS A 36 -4.59 -6.86 -4.71
CA CYS A 36 -4.70 -8.28 -5.00
C CYS A 36 -6.16 -8.71 -4.87
N TRP A 37 -6.75 -9.15 -5.98
CA TRP A 37 -8.15 -9.55 -6.01
C TRP A 37 -8.25 -11.07 -5.90
N LEU A 38 -8.96 -11.52 -4.87
CA LEU A 38 -9.34 -12.92 -4.74
C LEU A 38 -10.77 -13.09 -5.24
N VAL A 39 -10.95 -14.00 -6.20
CA VAL A 39 -12.24 -14.26 -6.86
C VAL A 39 -12.53 -15.75 -6.90
N ASN A 40 -13.80 -16.11 -6.82
CA ASN A 40 -14.28 -17.48 -7.02
C ASN A 40 -15.64 -17.45 -7.72
N GLU A 41 -15.71 -18.00 -8.93
CA GLU A 41 -16.88 -17.94 -9.81
C GLU A 41 -17.45 -16.51 -9.88
N ASP A 42 -18.63 -16.28 -9.29
CA ASP A 42 -19.35 -15.01 -9.29
C ASP A 42 -19.02 -14.11 -8.08
N TYR A 43 -18.08 -14.50 -7.22
CA TYR A 43 -17.76 -13.80 -5.98
C TYR A 43 -16.40 -13.11 -6.01
N ILE A 44 -16.36 -11.91 -5.42
CA ILE A 44 -15.15 -11.17 -5.08
C ILE A 44 -15.03 -11.13 -3.56
N TYR A 45 -13.89 -11.54 -3.03
CA TYR A 45 -13.63 -11.51 -1.60
C TYR A 45 -13.04 -10.17 -1.19
N PHE A 46 -13.72 -9.51 -0.26
CA PHE A 46 -13.21 -8.32 0.42
C PHE A 46 -12.70 -8.69 1.81
N GLN A 47 -11.65 -8.02 2.25
CA GLN A 47 -11.18 -8.10 3.63
C GLN A 47 -11.84 -7.02 4.48
N ILE A 48 -12.22 -7.35 5.72
CA ILE A 48 -12.51 -6.33 6.75
C ILE A 48 -11.18 -6.00 7.42
N ARG A 49 -10.75 -4.74 7.31
CA ARG A 49 -9.48 -4.31 7.91
C ARG A 49 -9.54 -4.38 9.43
N SER A 50 -8.49 -4.91 10.04
CA SER A 50 -8.36 -4.97 11.50
C SER A 50 -8.50 -3.59 12.13
N SER A 51 -9.12 -3.53 13.32
CA SER A 51 -9.27 -2.30 14.10
C SER A 51 -7.93 -1.69 14.55
N GLN A 52 -6.83 -2.45 14.51
CA GLN A 52 -5.49 -2.00 14.86
C GLN A 52 -4.72 -1.39 13.68
N LYS A 53 -5.29 -1.38 12.47
CA LYS A 53 -4.64 -0.76 11.31
C LYS A 53 -4.61 0.76 11.49
N LYS A 54 -3.45 1.36 11.16
CA LYS A 54 -3.26 2.82 11.17
C LYS A 54 -4.23 3.51 10.21
N ASP A 55 -4.33 2.97 9.00
CA ASP A 55 -5.15 3.54 7.93
C ASP A 55 -6.43 2.70 7.75
N TYR A 56 -7.58 3.37 7.76
CA TYR A 56 -8.92 2.81 7.48
C TYR A 56 -9.31 1.56 8.32
N PRO A 57 -9.25 1.60 9.67
CA PRO A 57 -9.62 0.46 10.50
C PRO A 57 -11.12 0.12 10.38
N GLY A 58 -11.46 -1.17 10.32
CA GLY A 58 -12.84 -1.68 10.33
C GLY A 58 -13.61 -1.53 9.00
N LEU A 59 -12.98 -0.98 7.96
CA LEU A 59 -13.60 -0.83 6.63
C LEU A 59 -13.31 -2.05 5.75
N LEU A 60 -14.18 -2.25 4.74
CA LEU A 60 -13.93 -3.22 3.68
C LEU A 60 -12.83 -2.70 2.74
N ASP A 61 -11.97 -3.61 2.30
CA ASP A 61 -10.82 -3.35 1.43
C ASP A 61 -10.54 -4.55 0.52
N ILE A 62 -9.66 -4.36 -0.47
CA ILE A 62 -9.18 -5.39 -1.42
C ILE A 62 -7.76 -5.78 -1.04
#